data_AF-A0A1I1LEP0-F1
#
_entry.id   AF-A0A1I1LEP0-F1
#
_cell.length_a   1.000
_cell.length_b   1.000
_cell.length_c   1.000
_cell.angle_alpha   90.00
_cell.angle_beta   90.00
_cell.angle_gamma   90.00
#
_symmetry.space_group_name_H-M   'P 1'
#
loop_
_entity.id
_entity.type
_entity.pdbx_description
1 polymer ?
#
loop_
_entity_poly.entity_id
_entity_poly.type
_entity_poly.pdbx_seq_one_letter_code
_entity_poly.pdbx_strand_id
1 'polypeptide(L)'
;MPHRATEVPSAARRMCAHCKQMTDTPIPVGAVHQNSGPGWTVYACPEDAARYLDRAGLWTALMDHALRCGPCRGTTDGPGCAIARTLHDAHRAAGKDSPGPGPAAS
;
A
#
# COMPACT_ATOMS: atom_id res chain seq x y z
N MET A 1 -16.30 -19.52 30.68
CA MET A 1 -15.61 -19.80 29.40
C MET A 1 -14.81 -18.55 29.05
N PRO A 2 -13.47 -18.58 28.96
CA PRO A 2 -12.72 -17.37 28.67
C PRO A 2 -12.99 -16.93 27.23
N HIS A 3 -13.28 -15.64 27.09
CA HIS A 3 -13.51 -14.95 25.84
C HIS A 3 -12.27 -15.13 24.96
N ARG A 4 -12.41 -15.82 23.81
CA ARG A 4 -11.35 -15.86 22.78
C ARG A 4 -11.13 -14.42 22.35
N ALA A 5 -9.95 -13.89 22.66
CA ALA A 5 -9.47 -12.69 22.01
C ALA A 5 -9.47 -12.99 20.50
N THR A 6 -10.36 -12.37 19.76
CA THR A 6 -10.30 -12.37 18.30
C THR A 6 -9.02 -11.64 17.94
N GLU A 7 -7.94 -12.39 17.73
CA GLU A 7 -6.74 -11.90 17.09
C GLU A 7 -7.19 -11.34 15.75
N VAL A 8 -7.22 -10.00 15.64
CA VAL A 8 -7.44 -9.33 14.36
C VAL A 8 -6.41 -9.93 13.41
N PRO A 9 -6.81 -10.56 12.28
CA PRO A 9 -5.86 -11.19 11.39
C PRO A 9 -4.85 -10.14 10.97
N SER A 10 -3.65 -10.22 11.56
CA SER A 10 -2.51 -9.40 11.15
C SER A 10 -2.35 -9.68 9.66
N ALA A 11 -2.42 -8.64 8.83
CA ALA A 11 -2.39 -8.80 7.38
C ALA A 11 -1.21 -9.74 7.04
N ALA A 12 -1.52 -10.91 6.47
CA ALA A 12 -0.53 -11.97 6.30
C ALA A 12 0.69 -11.38 5.59
N ARG A 13 1.87 -11.49 6.22
CA ARG A 13 3.11 -10.91 5.71
C ARG A 13 3.27 -11.28 4.23
N ARG A 14 3.52 -10.30 3.37
CA ARG A 14 3.75 -10.55 1.93
C ARG A 14 5.16 -10.15 1.56
N MET A 15 5.71 -10.84 0.56
CA MET A 15 6.97 -10.46 -0.04
C MET A 15 6.79 -9.22 -0.91
N CYS A 16 7.66 -8.23 -0.74
CA CYS A 16 7.71 -7.06 -1.61
C CYS A 16 8.22 -7.44 -3.00
N ALA A 17 7.52 -6.98 -4.04
CA ALA A 17 7.91 -7.21 -5.43
C ALA A 17 9.23 -6.53 -5.83
N HIS A 18 9.63 -5.45 -5.15
CA HIS A 18 10.85 -4.71 -5.45
C HIS A 18 12.05 -5.23 -4.63
N CYS A 19 12.11 -4.93 -3.33
CA CYS A 19 13.23 -5.31 -2.46
C CYS A 19 13.26 -6.79 -2.04
N LYS A 20 12.23 -7.58 -2.37
CA LYS A 20 12.10 -9.01 -2.02
C LYS A 20 12.05 -9.32 -0.52
N GLN A 21 11.94 -8.32 0.35
CA GLN A 21 11.78 -8.49 1.80
C GLN A 21 10.32 -8.81 2.16
N MET A 22 10.13 -9.58 3.25
CA MET A 22 8.81 -9.83 3.82
C MET A 22 8.34 -8.60 4.62
N THR A 23 7.18 -8.05 4.27
CA THR A 23 6.58 -6.90 4.95
C THR A 23 5.30 -7.28 5.69
N ASP A 24 5.15 -6.74 6.90
CA ASP A 24 3.93 -6.80 7.72
C ASP A 24 2.89 -5.75 7.29
N THR A 25 3.26 -4.83 6.39
CA THR A 25 2.37 -3.81 5.82
C THR A 25 2.37 -3.88 4.29
N PRO A 26 1.79 -4.96 3.73
CA PRO A 26 1.80 -5.17 2.29
C PRO A 26 0.81 -4.23 1.58
N ILE A 27 1.31 -3.46 0.61
CA ILE A 27 0.48 -2.56 -0.20
C ILE A 27 0.26 -3.20 -1.57
N PRO A 28 -0.99 -3.41 -2.01
CA PRO A 28 -1.27 -3.94 -3.33
C PRO A 28 -0.85 -2.92 -4.40
N VAL A 29 0.02 -3.35 -5.31
CA VAL A 29 0.58 -2.49 -6.38
C VAL A 29 0.21 -2.93 -7.79
N GLY A 30 -0.43 -4.09 -7.92
CA GLY A 30 -0.88 -4.60 -9.20
C GLY A 30 -1.56 -5.96 -9.06
N ALA A 31 -2.16 -6.43 -10.13
CA ALA A 31 -2.70 -7.77 -10.23
C ALA A 31 -2.13 -8.44 -11.47
N VAL A 32 -1.63 -9.66 -11.31
CA VAL A 32 -1.25 -10.51 -12.44
C VAL A 32 -2.51 -11.22 -12.91
N HIS A 33 -2.99 -10.83 -14.08
CA HIS A 33 -3.99 -11.62 -14.80
C HIS A 33 -3.29 -12.74 -15.54
N GLN A 34 -3.79 -13.97 -15.40
CA GLN A 34 -3.25 -15.14 -16.07
C GLN A 34 -4.31 -15.77 -16.97
N ASN A 35 -3.86 -16.34 -18.09
CA ASN A 35 -4.73 -16.90 -19.12
C ASN A 35 -5.56 -18.10 -18.63
N SER A 36 -5.22 -18.69 -17.48
CA SER A 36 -5.98 -19.76 -16.84
C SER A 36 -5.82 -19.72 -15.32
N GLY A 37 -6.95 -19.70 -14.59
CA GLY A 37 -6.99 -19.69 -13.12
C GLY A 37 -7.11 -18.29 -12.51
N PRO A 38 -7.34 -18.20 -11.17
CA PRO A 38 -7.47 -16.92 -10.48
C PRO A 38 -6.15 -16.14 -10.55
N GLY A 39 -6.18 -14.88 -10.98
CA GLY A 39 -5.03 -13.98 -10.89
C GLY A 39 -4.56 -13.79 -9.45
N TRP A 40 -3.38 -13.19 -9.28
CA TRP A 40 -2.85 -12.91 -7.94
C TRP A 40 -2.40 -11.46 -7.80
N THR A 41 -2.54 -10.92 -6.59
CA THR A 41 -2.18 -9.55 -6.27
C THR A 41 -0.69 -9.45 -5.94
N VAL A 42 -0.01 -8.51 -6.59
CA VAL A 42 1.38 -8.15 -6.31
C VAL A 42 1.41 -7.10 -5.22
N TYR A 43 2.30 -7.28 -4.24
CA TYR A 43 2.45 -6.38 -3.10
C TYR A 43 3.83 -5.73 -3.07
N ALA A 44 3.91 -4.52 -2.53
CA ALA A 44 5.15 -3.84 -2.19
C ALA A 44 5.15 -3.40 -0.72
N CYS A 45 6.33 -3.12 -0.17
CA CYS A 45 6.42 -2.43 1.11
C CYS A 45 6.06 -0.94 0.91
N PRO A 46 5.74 -0.20 1.99
CA PRO A 46 5.35 1.21 1.88
C PRO A 46 6.40 2.10 1.22
N GLU A 47 7.68 1.79 1.42
CA GLU A 47 8.81 2.54 0.85
C GLU A 47 8.95 2.32 -0.66
N ASP A 48 8.58 1.13 -1.15
CA ASP A 48 8.67 0.76 -2.56
C ASP A 48 7.36 0.99 -3.32
N ALA A 49 6.24 1.24 -2.63
CA ALA A 49 4.92 1.39 -3.26
C ALA A 49 4.89 2.53 -4.30
N ALA A 50 5.64 3.61 -4.07
CA ALA A 50 5.75 4.76 -4.98
C ALA A 50 6.39 4.43 -6.32
N ARG A 51 7.09 3.29 -6.44
CA ARG A 51 7.67 2.83 -7.71
C ARG A 51 6.63 2.25 -8.67
N TYR A 52 5.44 1.91 -8.15
CA TYR A 52 4.39 1.23 -8.91
C TYR A 52 3.06 1.97 -8.90
N LEU A 53 2.79 2.75 -7.85
CA LEU A 53 1.55 3.50 -7.70
C LEU A 53 1.75 4.95 -8.09
N ASP A 54 0.78 5.49 -8.82
CA ASP A 54 0.68 6.92 -9.04
C ASP A 54 0.17 7.65 -7.79
N ARG A 55 0.00 8.97 -7.91
CA ARG A 55 -0.51 9.81 -6.81
C ARG A 55 -1.84 9.30 -6.25
N ALA A 56 -2.78 8.86 -7.10
CA ALA A 56 -4.09 8.40 -6.67
C ALA A 56 -4.02 7.02 -5.98
N GLY A 57 -3.18 6.12 -6.48
CA GLY A 57 -2.90 4.83 -5.86
C GLY A 57 -2.27 4.98 -4.48
N LEU A 58 -1.29 5.88 -4.34
CA LEU A 58 -0.66 6.19 -3.05
C LEU A 58 -1.65 6.79 -2.04
N TRP A 59 -2.56 7.65 -2.50
CA TRP A 59 -3.63 8.18 -1.66
C TRP A 59 -4.58 7.07 -1.16
N THR A 60 -4.98 6.16 -2.06
CA THR A 60 -5.82 5.01 -1.71
C THR A 60 -5.15 4.12 -0.66
N ALA A 61 -3.86 3.83 -0.84
CA ALA A 61 -3.08 3.05 0.12
C ALA A 61 -2.98 3.74 1.49
N LEU A 62 -2.79 5.06 1.52
CA LEU A 62 -2.79 5.85 2.75
C LEU A 62 -4.15 5.77 3.47
N MET A 63 -5.26 5.90 2.74
CA MET A 63 -6.61 5.84 3.33
C MET A 63 -6.93 4.45 3.86
N ASP A 64 -6.62 3.38 3.12
CA ASP A 64 -6.81 2.00 3.59
C ASP A 64 -6.01 1.75 4.88
N HIS A 65 -4.75 2.22 4.93
CA HIS A 65 -3.95 2.14 6.14
C HIS A 65 -4.59 2.91 7.31
N ALA A 66 -5.02 4.16 7.10
CA ALA A 66 -5.60 5.00 8.14
C ALA A 66 -6.89 4.39 8.73
N LEU A 67 -7.68 3.68 7.92
CA LEU A 67 -8.91 3.01 8.36
C LEU A 67 -8.64 1.76 9.20
N ARG A 68 -7.52 1.06 8.95
CA ARG A 68 -7.19 -0.21 9.61
C ARG A 68 -6.23 -0.04 10.79
N CYS A 69 -5.43 1.02 10.79
CA CYS A 69 -4.42 1.28 11.81
C CYS A 69 -5.06 1.97 13.03
N GLY A 70 -5.11 1.26 14.17
CA GLY A 70 -5.65 1.79 15.43
C GLY A 70 -5.08 3.17 15.81
N PRO A 71 -3.74 3.37 15.78
CA PRO A 71 -3.11 4.66 16.02
C PRO A 71 -3.49 5.79 15.04
N CYS A 72 -3.88 5.47 13.80
CA CYS A 72 -4.30 6.49 12.82
C CYS A 72 -5.80 6.81 12.92
N ARG A 73 -6.58 5.94 13.56
CA ARG A 73 -8.04 6.03 13.57
C ARG A 73 -8.49 7.16 14.50
N GLY A 74 -9.01 8.24 13.90
CA GLY A 74 -9.58 9.38 14.63
C GLY A 74 -8.57 10.44 15.08
N THR A 75 -7.31 10.36 14.64
CA THR A 75 -6.29 11.38 14.95
C THR A 75 -6.31 12.51 13.93
N THR A 76 -6.40 13.76 14.37
CA THR A 76 -6.26 14.95 13.51
C THR A 76 -4.85 15.54 13.50
N ASP A 77 -3.96 15.11 14.40
CA ASP A 77 -2.56 15.58 14.54
C ASP A 77 -1.62 15.20 13.37
N GLY A 78 -2.16 14.69 12.26
CA GLY A 78 -1.36 14.18 11.15
C GLY A 78 -0.64 12.86 11.49
N PRO A 79 0.14 12.29 10.55
CA PRO A 79 0.60 10.92 10.68
C PRO A 79 1.76 10.84 11.67
N GLY A 80 1.46 10.58 12.93
CA GLY A 80 2.39 10.05 13.93
C GLY A 80 2.78 8.59 13.65
N CYS A 81 2.06 7.91 12.75
CA CYS A 81 2.42 6.59 12.25
C CYS A 81 3.43 6.68 11.10
N ALA A 82 4.55 5.96 11.22
CA ALA A 82 5.62 5.94 10.21
C ALA A 82 5.11 5.50 8.83
N ILE A 83 4.21 4.52 8.76
CA ILE A 83 3.66 4.00 7.49
C ILE A 83 2.80 5.06 6.80
N ALA A 84 1.89 5.68 7.55
CA ALA A 84 1.06 6.76 7.03
C ALA A 84 1.91 7.96 6.58
N ARG A 85 3.00 8.26 7.33
CA ARG A 85 3.95 9.31 6.95
C ARG A 85 4.62 8.99 5.62
N THR A 86 5.19 7.80 5.47
CA THR A 86 5.84 7.36 4.22
C THR A 86 4.90 7.46 3.02
N LEU A 87 3.65 7.00 3.16
CA LEU A 87 2.68 7.06 2.06
C LEU A 87 2.24 8.48 1.72
N HIS A 88 2.04 9.32 2.73
CA HIS A 88 1.71 10.73 2.53
C HIS A 88 2.84 11.50 1.83
N ASP A 89 4.10 11.27 2.23
CA ASP A 89 5.26 11.91 1.59
C ASP A 89 5.46 11.42 0.16
N ALA A 90 5.30 10.11 -0.09
CA ALA A 90 5.31 9.55 -1.43
C ALA A 90 4.22 10.16 -2.32
N HIS A 91 2.97 10.27 -1.84
CA HIS A 91 1.85 10.88 -2.57
C HIS A 91 2.15 12.34 -2.95
N ARG A 92 2.73 13.11 -2.02
CA ARG A 92 3.10 14.51 -2.25
C ARG A 92 4.21 14.63 -3.28
N ALA A 93 5.21 13.75 -3.24
CA ALA A 93 6.31 13.70 -4.21
C ALA A 93 5.83 13.27 -5.61
N ALA A 94 4.89 12.34 -5.72
CA ALA A 94 4.46 11.73 -6.98
C ALA A 94 3.88 12.71 -8.01
N GLY A 95 3.31 13.85 -7.60
CA GLY A 95 2.91 14.90 -8.55
C GLY A 95 3.79 16.14 -8.49
N LYS A 96 5.03 15.99 -8.07
CA LYS A 96 6.14 16.86 -8.49
C LYS A 96 6.86 16.31 -9.73
N ASP A 97 6.67 15.03 -10.09
CA ASP A 97 7.52 14.33 -11.06
C ASP A 97 6.79 13.62 -12.20
N SER A 98 5.48 13.81 -12.44
CA SER A 98 4.79 13.05 -13.51
C SER A 98 5.42 13.30 -14.88
N PRO A 99 6.03 12.28 -15.54
CA PRO A 99 6.21 12.30 -16.98
C PRO A 99 4.82 12.13 -17.59
N GLY A 100 4.48 12.95 -18.58
CA GLY A 100 3.21 12.85 -19.31
C GLY A 100 3.00 11.43 -19.87
N PRO A 101 1.74 11.03 -20.14
CA PRO A 101 1.46 9.72 -20.71
C PRO A 101 2.25 9.55 -22.02
N GLY A 102 3.16 8.57 -22.05
CA GLY A 102 3.88 8.20 -23.27
C GLY A 102 2.88 7.79 -24.37
N PRO A 103 3.20 8.06 -25.66
CA PRO A 103 2.25 7.88 -26.74
C PRO A 103 1.82 6.41 -26.85
N ALA A 104 0.51 6.21 -27.02
CA ALA A 104 -0.08 4.93 -27.37
C ALA A 104 0.58 4.41 -28.65
N ALA A 105 1.21 3.24 -28.56
CA ALA A 105 1.71 2.52 -29.72
C ALA A 105 0.53 2.22 -30.66
N SER A 106 0.72 2.58 -31.94
CA SER A 106 -0.25 2.43 -33.03
C SER A 106 -0.37 1.00 -33.53
#